data_AF-A0ABD7UC02-F1
#
_entry.id   AF-A0ABD7UC02-F1
#
_cell.length_a   1.000
_cell.length_b   1.000
_cell.length_c   1.000
_cell.angle_alpha   90.00
_cell.angle_beta   90.00
_cell.angle_gamma   90.00
#
_symmetry.space_group_name_H-M   'P 1'
#
loop_
_entity.id
_entity.type
_entity.pdbx_description
1 polymer ?
#
loop_
_entity_poly.entity_id
_entity_poly.type
_entity_poly.pdbx_seq_one_letter_code
_entity_poly.pdbx_strand_id
1 'polypeptide(L)'
;MYALIVLEAGIAPDYFLDRMQMYEVKAVLENLQHKNKTGWEQARMISYIIAQTNSTKQLSPTDIMKFDWDEAKEKDTSISKDDIARLQAKANQFINTQN
;
A
#
# COMPACT_ATOMS: atom_id res chain seq x y z
N MET A 1 11.20 -11.74 -10.54
CA MET A 1 10.03 -12.36 -9.90
C MET A 1 10.43 -13.38 -8.84
N TYR A 2 11.17 -14.45 -9.20
CA TYR A 2 11.67 -15.45 -8.23
C TYR A 2 12.44 -14.83 -7.05
N ALA A 3 13.44 -13.98 -7.32
CA ALA A 3 14.23 -13.33 -6.26
C ALA A 3 13.38 -12.51 -5.27
N LEU A 4 12.39 -11.77 -5.77
CA LEU A 4 11.51 -10.94 -4.92
C LEU A 4 10.66 -11.81 -3.98
N ILE A 5 10.15 -12.93 -4.47
CA ILE A 5 9.24 -13.77 -3.68
C ILE A 5 10.02 -14.69 -2.74
N VAL A 6 11.07 -15.33 -3.24
CA VAL A 6 11.82 -16.31 -2.45
C VAL A 6 12.82 -15.65 -1.51
N LEU A 7 13.58 -14.66 -1.98
CA LEU A 7 14.62 -14.02 -1.17
C LEU A 7 14.05 -12.88 -0.34
N GLU A 8 13.38 -11.91 -0.97
CA GLU A 8 12.92 -10.71 -0.25
C GLU A 8 11.66 -10.97 0.57
N ALA A 9 10.65 -11.66 0.02
CA ALA A 9 9.45 -12.01 0.79
C ALA A 9 9.72 -13.16 1.77
N GLY A 10 10.75 -13.98 1.52
CA GLY A 10 11.13 -15.11 2.38
C GLY A 10 10.20 -16.32 2.23
N ILE A 11 9.56 -16.47 1.07
CA ILE A 11 8.66 -17.59 0.79
C ILE A 11 9.50 -18.79 0.34
N ALA A 12 9.13 -19.98 0.83
CA ALA A 12 9.84 -21.21 0.50
C ALA A 12 9.86 -21.44 -1.02
N PRO A 13 11.02 -21.78 -1.62
CA PRO A 13 11.12 -22.04 -3.07
C PRO A 13 10.11 -23.07 -3.55
N ASP A 14 9.98 -24.19 -2.83
CA ASP A 14 9.08 -25.30 -3.17
C ASP A 14 7.61 -24.86 -3.16
N TYR A 15 7.23 -23.97 -2.24
CA TYR A 15 5.88 -23.42 -2.22
C TYR A 15 5.64 -22.51 -3.42
N PHE A 16 6.56 -21.59 -3.69
CA PHE A 16 6.43 -20.63 -4.80
C PHE A 16 6.34 -21.32 -6.16
N LEU A 17 7.14 -22.37 -6.38
CA LEU A 17 7.24 -23.04 -7.67
C LEU A 17 6.08 -24.02 -7.93
N ASP A 18 5.64 -24.77 -6.91
CA ASP A 18 4.74 -25.90 -7.12
C ASP A 18 3.30 -25.68 -6.63
N ARG A 19 3.07 -24.76 -5.68
CA ARG A 19 1.78 -24.66 -4.97
C ARG A 19 1.17 -23.27 -4.99
N MET A 20 2.00 -22.23 -5.05
CA MET A 20 1.56 -20.85 -4.93
C MET A 20 0.70 -20.43 -6.13
N GLN A 21 -0.43 -19.82 -5.83
CA GLN A 21 -1.38 -19.36 -6.83
C GLN A 21 -1.05 -17.94 -7.28
N MET A 22 -1.41 -17.60 -8.53
CA MET A 22 -1.06 -16.30 -9.12
C MET A 22 -1.63 -15.09 -8.35
N TYR A 23 -2.80 -15.25 -7.71
CA TYR A 23 -3.38 -14.19 -6.89
C TYR A 23 -2.59 -13.94 -5.59
N GLU A 24 -1.98 -14.97 -5.02
CA GLU A 24 -1.08 -14.85 -3.86
C GLU A 24 0.20 -14.12 -4.28
N VAL A 25 0.74 -14.45 -5.46
CA VAL A 25 1.92 -13.80 -6.03
C VAL A 25 1.69 -12.30 -6.17
N LYS A 26 0.53 -11.93 -6.73
CA LYS A 26 0.13 -10.53 -6.86
C LYS A 26 0.01 -9.84 -5.49
N ALA A 27 -0.67 -10.47 -4.53
CA ALA A 27 -0.84 -9.91 -3.20
C ALA A 27 0.49 -9.69 -2.47
N VAL A 28 1.44 -10.62 -2.60
CA VAL A 28 2.79 -10.50 -2.03
C VAL A 28 3.55 -9.35 -2.67
N LEU A 29 3.57 -9.27 -4.00
CA LEU A 29 4.30 -8.21 -4.71
C LEU A 29 3.76 -6.81 -4.39
N GLU A 30 2.43 -6.65 -4.27
CA GLU A 30 1.81 -5.37 -3.92
C GLU A 30 2.13 -4.92 -2.49
N ASN A 31 2.30 -5.88 -1.58
CA ASN A 31 2.51 -5.61 -0.15
C ASN A 31 3.96 -5.78 0.33
N LEU A 32 4.89 -6.16 -0.55
CA LEU A 32 6.28 -6.43 -0.17
C LEU A 32 6.95 -5.21 0.48
N GLN A 33 6.64 -4.01 0.00
CA GLN A 33 7.09 -2.73 0.57
C GLN A 33 6.71 -2.56 2.05
N HIS A 34 5.57 -3.12 2.47
CA HIS A 34 5.10 -3.03 3.86
C HIS A 34 5.88 -3.95 4.80
N LYS A 35 6.56 -4.99 4.29
CA LYS A 35 7.33 -5.92 5.12
C LYS A 35 8.42 -5.21 5.91
N ASN A 36 9.10 -4.24 5.29
CA ASN A 36 10.18 -3.49 5.92
C ASN A 36 9.68 -2.24 6.65
N LYS A 37 8.39 -1.92 6.58
CA LYS A 37 7.80 -0.70 7.16
C LYS A 37 8.14 -0.57 8.64
N THR A 38 7.95 -1.64 9.42
CA THR A 38 8.25 -1.62 10.86
C THR A 38 9.72 -1.35 11.16
N GLY A 39 10.63 -1.93 10.36
CA GLY A 39 12.07 -1.70 10.52
C GLY A 39 12.45 -0.25 10.21
N TRP A 40 11.88 0.32 9.15
CA TRP A 40 12.05 1.72 8.79
C TRP A 40 11.48 2.68 9.84
N GLU A 41 10.32 2.36 10.42
CA GLU A 41 9.74 3.14 11.53
C GLU A 41 10.59 3.07 12.79
N GLN A 42 11.13 1.90 13.12
CA GLN A 42 12.04 1.74 14.26
C GLN A 42 13.32 2.56 14.05
N ALA A 43 13.91 2.50 12.85
CA ALA A 43 15.08 3.30 12.50
C ALA A 43 14.79 4.81 12.55
N ARG A 44 13.62 5.24 12.07
CA ARG A 44 13.13 6.61 12.16
C ARG A 44 13.01 7.08 13.60
N MET A 45 12.42 6.25 14.47
CA MET A 45 12.26 6.58 15.90
C MET A 45 13.62 6.72 16.61
N ILE A 46 14.55 5.79 16.39
CA ILE A 46 15.89 5.87 16.97
C ILE A 46 16.60 7.15 16.49
N SER A 47 16.55 7.42 15.19
CA SER A 47 17.16 8.63 14.60
C SER A 47 16.53 9.90 15.16
N TYR A 48 15.21 9.92 15.34
CA TYR A 48 14.48 11.02 15.96
C TYR A 48 14.90 11.25 17.41
N ILE A 49 15.01 10.21 18.24
CA ILE A 49 15.47 10.34 19.63
C ILE A 49 16.88 10.95 19.69
N ILE A 50 17.78 10.48 18.83
CA ILE A 50 19.15 11.01 18.75
C ILE A 50 19.14 12.48 18.30
N ALA A 51 18.40 12.80 17.24
CA ALA A 51 18.32 14.17 16.73
C ALA A 51 17.67 15.12 17.75
N GLN A 52 16.60 14.71 18.41
CA GLN A 52 15.86 15.53 19.38
C GLN A 52 16.67 15.79 20.64
N THR A 53 17.47 14.82 21.10
CA THR A 53 18.34 15.00 22.28
C THR A 53 19.53 15.91 22.02
N ASN A 54 19.98 16.00 20.76
CA ASN A 54 21.12 16.86 20.36
C ASN A 54 20.66 18.20 19.73
N SER A 55 19.37 18.42 19.58
CA SER A 55 18.79 19.62 18.97
C SER A 55 18.10 20.47 20.03
N THR A 56 18.20 21.79 19.89
CA THR A 56 17.41 22.74 20.67
C THR A 56 16.02 23.01 20.08
N LYS A 57 15.76 22.52 18.86
CA LYS A 57 14.47 22.63 18.17
C LYS A 57 13.62 21.40 18.46
N GLN A 58 12.32 21.62 18.59
CA GLN A 58 11.35 20.52 18.62
C GLN A 58 11.14 20.00 17.20
N LEU A 59 11.56 18.76 16.98
CA LEU A 59 11.48 18.08 15.69
C LEU A 59 10.26 17.16 15.69
N SER A 60 9.79 16.81 14.51
CA SER A 60 8.86 15.69 14.31
C SER A 60 9.60 14.50 13.66
N PRO A 61 9.16 13.25 13.87
CA PRO A 61 9.76 12.09 13.21
C PRO A 61 9.77 12.21 11.67
N THR A 62 8.77 12.86 11.09
CA THR A 62 8.67 13.12 9.64
C THR A 62 9.73 14.11 9.13
N ASP A 63 10.29 14.96 10.00
CA ASP A 63 11.40 15.84 9.64
C ASP A 63 12.74 15.09 9.49
N ILE A 64 12.84 13.88 10.08
CA ILE A 64 14.04 13.05 10.03
C ILE A 64 14.02 12.16 8.79
N MET A 65 12.93 11.42 8.59
CA MET A 65 12.70 10.58 7.42
C MET A 65 11.22 10.67 7.03
N LYS A 66 10.98 11.12 5.80
CA LYS A 66 9.66 11.14 5.17
C LYS A 66 9.49 9.87 4.33
N PHE A 67 8.41 9.13 4.56
CA PHE A 67 8.08 7.94 3.79
C PHE A 67 6.87 8.17 2.88
N ASP A 68 6.77 7.38 1.81
CA ASP A 68 5.69 7.46 0.82
C ASP A 68 4.30 7.18 1.42
N TRP A 69 4.23 6.54 2.59
CA TRP A 69 2.98 6.26 3.30
C TRP A 69 2.61 7.32 4.36
N ASP A 70 3.45 8.33 4.59
CA ASP A 70 3.11 9.46 5.46
C ASP A 70 2.21 10.46 4.72
N GLU A 71 2.24 10.46 3.39
CA GLU A 71 1.28 11.21 2.59
C GLU A 71 -0.08 10.53 2.70
N ALA A 72 -1.07 11.24 3.24
CA ALA A 72 -2.45 10.82 3.18
C ALA A 72 -2.81 10.69 1.70
N LYS A 73 -2.76 9.47 1.17
CA LYS A 73 -3.45 9.14 -0.07
C LYS A 73 -4.92 9.31 0.25
N GLU A 74 -5.45 10.52 0.04
CA GLU A 74 -6.87 10.71 -0.14
C GLU A 74 -7.26 9.76 -1.26
N LYS A 75 -7.76 8.58 -0.88
CA LYS A 75 -8.56 7.79 -1.78
C LYS A 75 -9.76 8.68 -2.01
N ASP A 76 -9.74 9.37 -3.14
CA ASP A 76 -10.88 10.13 -3.60
C ASP A 76 -12.05 9.16 -3.71
N THR A 77 -12.85 9.08 -2.64
CA THR A 77 -14.07 8.28 -2.58
C THR A 77 -15.22 9.04 -3.24
N SER A 78 -14.96 10.19 -3.87
CA SER A 78 -15.98 10.92 -4.59
C SER A 78 -16.30 10.19 -5.90
N ILE A 79 -17.57 9.80 -6.02
CA ILE A 79 -18.11 9.30 -7.28
C ILE A 79 -18.21 10.52 -8.20
N SER A 80 -17.52 10.48 -9.35
CA SER A 80 -17.61 11.55 -10.34
C SER A 80 -19.05 11.68 -10.86
N LYS A 81 -19.47 12.89 -11.25
CA LYS A 81 -20.79 13.10 -11.88
C LYS A 81 -20.99 12.21 -13.11
N ASP A 82 -19.91 11.87 -13.80
CA ASP A 82 -19.92 10.97 -14.95
C ASP A 82 -20.25 9.51 -14.56
N ASP A 83 -19.78 9.06 -13.39
CA ASP A 83 -20.10 7.73 -12.86
C ASP A 83 -21.57 7.65 -12.44
N ILE A 84 -22.13 8.73 -11.88
CA ILE A 84 -23.56 8.84 -11.55
C ILE A 84 -24.40 8.75 -12.84
N ALA A 85 -24.04 9.50 -13.89
CA ALA A 85 -24.74 9.47 -15.17
C ALA A 85 -24.68 8.07 -15.82
N ARG A 86 -23.52 7.41 -15.77
CA ARG A 86 -23.36 6.03 -16.26
C ARG A 86 -24.22 5.03 -15.50
N LEU A 87 -24.29 5.15 -14.17
CA LEU A 87 -25.11 4.27 -13.32
C LEU A 87 -26.61 4.46 -13.61
N GLN A 88 -27.07 5.70 -13.79
CA GLN A 88 -28.45 6.00 -14.17
C GLN A 88 -28.79 5.43 -15.55
N ALA A 89 -27.91 5.58 -16.54
CA ALA A 89 -28.12 5.02 -17.88
C ALA A 89 -28.23 3.49 -17.85
N LYS A 90 -27.36 2.82 -17.07
CA LYS A 90 -27.44 1.37 -16.86
C LYS A 90 -28.76 0.96 -16.20
N ALA A 91 -29.18 1.65 -15.14
CA ALA A 91 -30.44 1.36 -14.45
C ALA A 91 -31.64 1.43 -15.42
N ASN A 92 -31.69 2.45 -16.27
CA ASN A 92 -32.74 2.62 -17.27
C ASN A 92 -32.73 1.52 -18.35
N GLN A 93 -31.55 1.03 -18.77
CA GLN A 93 -31.45 -0.09 -19.71
C GLN A 93 -32.00 -1.40 -19.12
N PHE A 94 -31.75 -1.67 -17.83
CA PHE A 94 -32.30 -2.85 -17.16
C PHE A 94 -33.82 -2.77 -17.03
N ILE A 95 -34.38 -1.61 -16.69
CA ILE A 95 -35.84 -1.41 -16.61
C ILE A 95 -36.49 -1.63 -17.98
N ASN A 96 -35.89 -1.12 -19.06
CA ASN A 96 -36.43 -1.25 -20.41
C ASN A 96 -36.29 -2.65 -21.02
N THR A 97 -35.41 -3.49 -20.48
CA THR A 97 -35.23 -4.89 -20.94
C THR A 97 -36.19 -5.86 -20.23
N GLN A 98 -36.82 -5.42 -19.14
CA GLN A 98 -37.76 -6.22 -18.32
C GLN A 98 -39.25 -5.90 -18.63
N ASN A 99 -39.52 -5.02 -19.59
CA ASN A 99 -40.84 -4.76 -20.18
C ASN A 99 -40.88 -5.29 -21.62
#